data_AF-A0ABC9WHT0-F1
#
_entry.id   AF-A0ABC9WHT0-F1
#
_cell.length_a   1.000
_cell.length_b   1.000
_cell.length_c   1.000
_cell.angle_alpha   90.00
_cell.angle_beta   90.00
_cell.angle_gamma   90.00
#
_symmetry.space_group_name_H-M   'P 1'
#
loop_
_entity.id
_entity.type
_entity.pdbx_description
1 polymer ?
#
loop_
_entity_poly.entity_id
_entity_poly.type
_entity_poly.pdbx_seq_one_letter_code
_entity_poly.pdbx_strand_id
1 'polypeptide(L)'
;MKFNKAKCKVLHVGWGNPKHKYRLGGECIKSSPEEKDLGVLVDEKLNTSQQCALAAQKANCVLGCIKSSVSSRSREGTSPGVLHPAVGPLT
;
A
#
# COMPACT_ATOMS: atom_id res chain seq x y z
N MET A 1 -26.51 -5.03 21.74
CA MET A 1 -25.46 -5.91 21.15
C MET A 1 -24.37 -6.18 22.18
N LYS A 2 -23.69 -7.33 22.11
CA LYS A 2 -22.62 -7.70 23.07
C LYS A 2 -21.26 -7.50 22.41
N PHE A 3 -20.44 -6.62 22.96
CA PHE A 3 -19.07 -6.38 22.47
C PHE A 3 -18.12 -7.47 22.96
N ASN A 4 -17.18 -7.87 22.11
CA ASN A 4 -16.07 -8.73 22.52
C ASN A 4 -15.01 -7.89 23.24
N LYS A 5 -15.14 -7.78 24.56
CA LYS A 5 -14.25 -6.96 25.40
C LYS A 5 -12.77 -7.27 25.22
N ALA A 6 -12.42 -8.54 25.00
CA ALA A 6 -11.03 -8.97 24.82
C ALA A 6 -10.40 -8.45 23.52
N LYS A 7 -11.22 -8.15 22.50
CA LYS A 7 -10.77 -7.57 21.23
C LYS A 7 -10.82 -6.05 21.21
N CYS A 8 -11.58 -5.42 22.11
CA CYS A 8 -11.69 -3.98 22.19
C CYS A 8 -10.38 -3.36 22.71
N LYS A 9 -9.90 -2.35 22.00
CA LYS A 9 -8.78 -1.50 22.42
C LYS A 9 -9.16 -0.04 22.29
N VAL A 10 -8.52 0.81 23.08
CA VAL A 10 -8.65 2.27 22.97
C VAL A 10 -7.49 2.81 22.15
N LEU A 11 -7.81 3.58 21.12
CA LEU A 11 -6.85 4.43 20.42
C LEU A 11 -7.00 5.86 20.96
N HIS A 12 -5.95 6.39 21.57
CA HIS A 12 -5.94 7.76 22.08
C HIS A 12 -5.51 8.74 20.99
N VAL A 13 -6.49 9.39 20.38
CA VAL A 13 -6.24 10.22 19.21
C VAL A 13 -5.98 11.68 19.60
N GLY A 14 -4.95 12.28 18.98
CA GLY A 14 -4.64 13.71 19.05
C GLY A 14 -3.56 14.07 20.06
N TRP A 15 -2.81 15.14 19.75
CA TRP A 15 -1.66 15.58 20.55
C TRP A 15 -2.01 15.95 22.00
N GLY A 16 -3.18 16.57 22.21
CA GLY A 16 -3.66 17.00 23.53
C GLY A 16 -4.45 15.94 24.29
N ASN A 17 -4.45 14.67 23.86
CA ASN A 17 -5.26 13.65 24.50
C ASN A 17 -4.72 13.32 25.91
N PRO A 18 -5.51 13.45 26.97
CA PRO A 18 -5.07 13.16 28.34
C PRO A 18 -4.91 11.65 28.64
N LYS A 19 -5.18 10.77 27.67
CA LYS A 19 -5.03 9.31 27.78
C LYS A 19 -5.84 8.71 28.94
N HIS A 20 -7.10 9.12 29.07
CA HIS A 20 -8.01 8.61 30.11
C HIS A 20 -8.17 7.09 30.06
N LYS A 21 -8.33 6.46 31.22
CA LYS A 21 -8.60 5.02 31.31
C LYS A 21 -10.09 4.77 31.07
N TYR A 22 -10.40 3.99 30.04
CA TYR A 22 -11.78 3.60 29.72
C TYR A 22 -12.10 2.20 30.23
N ARG A 23 -13.37 1.99 30.56
CA ARG A 23 -13.90 0.69 31.00
C ARG A 23 -15.08 0.28 30.13
N LEU A 24 -15.13 -1.00 29.77
CA LEU A 24 -16.25 -1.60 29.06
C LEU A 24 -16.85 -2.73 29.89
N GLY A 25 -18.08 -2.54 30.37
CA GLY A 25 -18.76 -3.52 31.23
C GLY A 25 -17.95 -3.92 32.45
N GLY A 26 -17.36 -2.93 33.15
CA GLY A 26 -16.57 -3.14 34.37
C GLY A 26 -15.10 -3.49 34.16
N GLU A 27 -14.66 -3.88 32.96
CA GLU A 27 -13.26 -4.21 32.67
C GLU A 27 -12.54 -3.02 32.06
N CYS A 28 -11.30 -2.75 32.48
CA CYS A 28 -10.45 -1.74 31.85
C CYS A 28 -10.06 -2.18 30.44
N ILE A 29 -10.24 -1.29 29.47
CA ILE A 29 -9.84 -1.54 28.08
C ILE A 29 -8.37 -1.17 27.92
N LYS A 30 -7.60 -2.02 27.24
CA LYS A 30 -6.19 -1.74 26.93
C LYS A 30 -6.10 -0.65 25.85
N SER A 31 -5.09 0.21 25.96
CA SER A 31 -4.77 1.15 24.89
C SER A 31 -3.85 0.50 23.85
N SER A 32 -3.89 1.02 22.63
CA SER A 32 -3.00 0.68 21.51
C SER A 32 -2.54 1.97 20.84
N PRO A 33 -1.28 2.07 20.38
CA PRO A 33 -0.79 3.25 19.64
C PRO A 33 -1.34 3.31 18.21
N GLU A 34 -1.78 2.17 17.68
CA GLU A 34 -2.39 2.02 16.36
C GLU A 34 -3.50 0.97 16.40
N GLU A 35 -4.51 1.14 15.55
CA GLU A 35 -5.60 0.17 15.39
C GLU A 35 -5.96 0.05 13.92
N LYS A 36 -6.20 -1.18 13.45
CA LYS A 36 -6.60 -1.45 12.08
C LYS A 36 -8.08 -1.80 12.02
N ASP A 37 -8.87 -0.99 11.35
CA ASP A 37 -10.29 -1.27 11.11
C ASP A 37 -10.63 -1.19 9.62
N LEU A 38 -11.40 -2.17 9.13
CA LEU A 38 -11.78 -2.30 7.71
C LEU A 38 -10.62 -2.18 6.70
N GLY A 39 -9.39 -2.52 7.12
CA GLY A 39 -8.19 -2.41 6.29
C GLY A 39 -7.39 -1.11 6.44
N VAL A 40 -7.94 -0.12 7.14
CA VAL A 40 -7.32 1.19 7.40
C VAL A 40 -6.60 1.14 8.75
N LEU A 41 -5.32 1.51 8.76
CA LEU A 41 -4.50 1.59 9.98
C LEU A 41 -4.53 3.02 10.53
N VAL A 42 -5.09 3.24 11.71
CA VAL A 42 -5.17 4.56 12.34
C VAL A 42 -4.22 4.61 13.53
N ASP A 43 -3.31 5.58 13.55
CA ASP A 43 -2.39 5.81 14.67
C ASP A 43 -2.85 6.97 15.57
N GLU A 44 -2.30 7.04 16.78
CA GLU A 44 -2.63 8.06 17.78
C GLU A 44 -2.41 9.51 17.30
N LYS A 45 -1.51 9.73 16.32
CA LYS A 45 -1.16 11.06 15.80
C LYS A 45 -2.04 11.50 14.63
N LEU A 46 -2.83 10.59 14.06
CA LEU A 46 -3.53 10.80 12.78
C LEU A 46 -2.60 11.30 11.68
N ASN A 47 -1.45 10.67 11.59
CA ASN A 47 -0.43 10.99 10.61
C ASN A 47 -0.92 10.64 9.18
N THR A 48 -1.63 11.58 8.57
CA THR A 48 -2.12 11.45 7.19
C THR A 48 -0.98 11.44 6.18
N SER A 49 0.14 12.12 6.48
CA SER A 49 1.28 12.20 5.56
C SER A 49 1.95 10.85 5.33
N GLN A 50 2.10 10.02 6.38
CA GLN A 50 2.65 8.67 6.27
C GLN A 50 1.69 7.73 5.56
N GLN A 51 0.38 7.83 5.80
CA GLN A 51 -0.60 7.08 5.01
C GLN A 51 -0.54 7.46 3.54
N CYS A 52 -0.50 8.76 3.23
CA CYS A 52 -0.33 9.28 1.87
C CYS A 52 0.98 8.80 1.25
N ALA A 53 2.09 8.82 1.99
CA ALA A 53 3.38 8.33 1.52
C ALA A 53 3.33 6.83 1.20
N LEU A 54 2.70 6.02 2.04
CA LEU A 54 2.51 4.58 1.79
C LEU A 54 1.63 4.31 0.57
N ALA A 55 0.54 5.07 0.40
CA ALA A 55 -0.32 4.98 -0.78
C ALA A 55 0.44 5.37 -2.05
N ALA A 56 1.18 6.48 -2.02
CA ALA A 56 2.02 6.95 -3.12
C ALA A 56 3.11 5.94 -3.46
N GLN A 57 3.77 5.33 -2.46
CA GLN A 57 4.78 4.29 -2.67
C GLN A 57 4.19 3.07 -3.38
N LYS A 58 3.00 2.62 -2.99
CA LYS A 58 2.31 1.51 -3.67
C LYS A 58 1.96 1.87 -5.12
N ALA A 59 1.43 3.06 -5.35
CA ALA A 59 1.11 3.55 -6.70
C ALA A 59 2.37 3.65 -7.58
N ASN A 60 3.47 4.18 -7.03
CA ASN A 60 4.75 4.30 -7.73
C ASN A 60 5.35 2.94 -8.08
N CYS A 61 5.21 1.94 -7.20
CA CYS A 61 5.64 0.58 -7.48
C CYS A 61 4.91 0.01 -8.69
N VAL A 62 3.57 0.10 -8.71
CA VAL A 62 2.75 -0.36 -9.84
C VAL A 62 3.10 0.38 -11.12
N LEU A 63 3.24 1.71 -11.06
CA LEU A 63 3.64 2.52 -12.20
C LEU A 63 5.02 2.12 -12.75
N GLY A 64 5.97 1.81 -11.86
CA GLY A 64 7.29 1.28 -12.22
C GLY A 64 7.19 -0.03 -12.99
N CYS A 65 6.37 -0.97 -12.50
CA CYS A 65 6.12 -2.25 -13.17
C CYS A 65 5.47 -2.08 -14.55
N ILE A 66 4.55 -1.13 -14.71
CA ILE A 66 3.93 -0.84 -16.00
C ILE A 66 4.99 -0.31 -16.97
N LYS A 67 5.81 0.66 -16.53
CA LYS A 67 6.88 1.23 -17.36
C LYS A 67 7.89 0.17 -17.83
N SER A 68 8.35 -0.71 -16.94
CA SER A 68 9.28 -1.78 -17.32
C SER A 68 8.66 -2.80 -18.27
N SER A 69 7.37 -3.13 -18.10
CA SER A 69 6.63 -4.03 -18.98
C SER A 69 6.44 -3.44 -20.39
N VAL A 70 6.20 -2.13 -20.49
CA VAL A 70 6.11 -1.44 -21.78
C VAL A 70 7.48 -1.37 -22.47
N SER A 71 8.54 -1.04 -21.73
CA SER A 71 9.91 -0.96 -22.28
C SER A 71 10.43 -2.31 -22.76
N SER A 72 10.14 -3.41 -22.04
CA SER A 72 10.54 -4.75 -22.45
C SER A 72 9.87 -5.19 -23.75
N ARG A 73 8.55 -4.99 -23.88
CA ARG A 73 7.80 -5.26 -25.12
C ARG A 73 8.33 -4.48 -26.32
N SER A 74 8.71 -3.22 -26.12
CA SER A 74 9.32 -2.39 -27.18
C SER A 74 10.61 -3.02 -27.73
N ARG A 75 11.42 -3.61 -26.84
CA ARG A 75 12.69 -4.25 -27.21
C ARG A 75 12.52 -5.61 -27.87
N GLU A 76 11.44 -6.33 -27.56
CA GLU A 76 11.08 -7.59 -28.23
C GLU A 76 10.46 -7.36 -29.62
N GLY A 77 9.80 -6.21 -29.86
CA GLY A 77 9.19 -5.86 -31.14
C GLY A 77 10.18 -5.34 -32.20
N THR A 78 11.39 -4.96 -31.81
CA THR A 78 12.49 -4.71 -32.77
C THR A 78 13.20 -6.03 -33.07
N SER A 79 12.62 -6.84 -33.95
CA SER A 79 13.37 -7.90 -34.64
C SER A 79 14.55 -7.25 -35.36
N PRO A 80 15.82 -7.72 -35.22
CA PRO A 80 16.86 -7.33 -36.13
C PRO A 80 16.48 -7.95 -37.47
N GLY A 81 15.89 -7.14 -38.35
CA GLY A 81 15.57 -7.52 -39.70
C GLY A 81 16.87 -7.86 -40.42
N VAL A 82 17.24 -9.14 -40.40
CA VAL A 82 18.17 -9.70 -41.37
C VAL A 82 17.43 -9.64 -42.70
N LEU A 83 17.57 -8.52 -43.41
CA LEU A 83 17.33 -8.45 -44.84
C LEU A 83 18.24 -9.51 -45.47
N HIS A 84 17.66 -10.66 -45.79
CA HIS A 84 18.31 -11.66 -46.63
C HIS A 84 18.60 -10.96 -47.97
N PRO A 85 19.86 -10.78 -48.39
CA PRO A 85 20.12 -10.29 -49.73
C PRO A 85 19.74 -11.43 -50.67
N ALA A 86 18.60 -11.31 -51.33
CA ALA A 86 18.24 -12.13 -52.47
C ALA A 86 19.17 -11.75 -53.64
N VAL A 87 20.40 -12.24 -53.61
CA VAL A 87 21.26 -12.29 -54.80
C VAL A 87 20.88 -13.59 -55.51
N GLY A 88 19.90 -13.52 -56.40
CA GLY A 88 19.71 -14.60 -57.37
C GLY A 88 20.75 -14.45 -58.47
N PRO A 89 21.59 -15.46 -58.75
CA PRO A 89 22.22 -15.56 -60.06
C PRO A 89 21.25 -16.32 -60.98
N LEU A 90 21.13 -15.90 -62.24
CA LEU A 90 21.20 -16.79 -63.41
C LEU A 90 20.89 -16.00 -64.69
N THR A 91 21.87 -16.10 -65.61
CA THR A 91 21.88 -15.80 -67.06
C THR A 91 21.70 -14.36 -67.50
#